data_AF-A0A9E2Y9S7-F1
#
_entry.id   AF-A0A9E2Y9S7-F1
#
_cell.length_a   1.000
_cell.length_b   1.000
_cell.length_c   1.000
_cell.angle_alpha   90.00
_cell.angle_beta   90.00
_cell.angle_gamma   90.00
#
_symmetry.space_group_name_H-M   'P 1'
#
loop_
_entity.id
_entity.type
_entity.pdbx_description
1 polymer ?
#
loop_
_entity_poly.entity_id
_entity_poly.type
_entity_poly.pdbx_seq_one_letter_code
_entity_poly.pdbx_strand_id
1 'polypeptide(L)'
;MTFWLDAQLHPELAAWLGSNFKVVALALKEIQLHRATDIEIYNAARRFNEIVIITKDEDFVELIERKGAPPQLVWLSVGNLTKIELQIVLRKSFAQALEKLESGAAMIEISR
;
A
#
# COMPACT_ATOMS: atom_id res chain seq x y z
N MET A 1 -9.30 -6.15 -5.50
CA MET A 1 -8.14 -5.64 -4.74
C MET A 1 -8.56 -4.75 -3.57
N THR A 2 -7.99 -4.98 -2.39
CA THR A 2 -8.16 -4.15 -1.20
C THR A 2 -6.79 -3.65 -0.73
N PHE A 3 -6.70 -2.36 -0.41
CA PHE A 3 -5.46 -1.71 0.00
C PHE A 3 -5.38 -1.58 1.52
N TRP A 4 -4.30 -2.06 2.12
CA TRP A 4 -3.99 -1.85 3.53
C TRP A 4 -2.92 -0.78 3.64
N LEU A 5 -3.28 0.34 4.28
CA LEU A 5 -2.38 1.48 4.44
C LEU A 5 -1.64 1.34 5.75
N ASP A 6 -0.32 1.31 5.65
CA ASP A 6 0.61 1.30 6.77
C ASP A 6 0.35 2.46 7.75
N ALA A 7 0.68 2.25 9.02
CA ALA A 7 0.47 3.20 10.12
C ALA A 7 1.25 4.51 9.94
N GLN A 8 2.32 4.52 9.13
CA GLN A 8 3.06 5.73 8.77
C GLN A 8 2.28 6.65 7.81
N LEU A 9 1.21 6.16 7.18
CA LEU A 9 0.36 6.93 6.28
C LEU A 9 -0.79 7.57 7.03
N HIS A 10 -1.21 8.75 6.58
CA HIS A 10 -2.39 9.41 7.15
C HIS A 10 -3.65 8.57 6.89
N PRO A 11 -4.48 8.28 7.92
CA PRO A 11 -5.69 7.46 7.76
C PRO A 11 -6.65 7.98 6.68
N GLU A 12 -6.75 9.30 6.53
CA GLU A 12 -7.59 9.97 5.52
C GLU A 12 -7.19 9.61 4.08
N LEU A 13 -5.97 9.09 3.87
CA LEU A 13 -5.54 8.62 2.55
C LEU A 13 -6.37 7.42 2.09
N ALA A 14 -6.85 6.56 3.01
CA ALA A 14 -7.69 5.41 2.65
C ALA A 14 -9.02 5.88 2.01
N ALA A 15 -9.75 6.77 2.69
CA ALA A 15 -10.99 7.35 2.17
C ALA A 15 -10.76 8.11 0.86
N TRP A 16 -9.64 8.84 0.76
CA TRP A 16 -9.29 9.56 -0.46
C TRP A 16 -8.99 8.62 -1.63
N LEU A 17 -8.23 7.54 -1.42
CA LEU A 17 -7.96 6.53 -2.46
C LEU A 17 -9.26 5.91 -2.96
N GLY A 18 -10.16 5.52 -2.06
CA GLY A 18 -11.45 4.94 -2.45
C GLY A 18 -12.32 5.92 -3.26
N SER A 19 -12.33 7.19 -2.89
CA SER A 19 -13.09 8.22 -3.61
C SER A 19 -12.52 8.55 -4.98
N ASN A 20 -11.19 8.56 -5.14
CA ASN A 20 -10.53 9.00 -6.39
C ASN A 20 -10.28 7.84 -7.37
N PHE A 21 -10.09 6.61 -6.88
CA PHE A 21 -9.72 5.46 -7.72
C PHE A 21 -10.71 4.30 -7.67
N LYS A 22 -11.83 4.44 -6.94
CA LYS A 22 -12.87 3.40 -6.79
C LYS A 22 -12.34 2.07 -6.23
N VAL A 23 -11.35 2.15 -5.35
CA VAL A 23 -10.75 0.98 -4.67
C VAL A 23 -11.25 0.87 -3.23
N VAL A 24 -11.18 -0.32 -2.65
CA VAL A 24 -11.37 -0.48 -1.20
C VAL A 24 -10.03 -0.25 -0.53
N ALA A 25 -9.97 0.67 0.43
CA ALA A 25 -8.76 0.99 1.18
C ALA A 25 -9.08 1.10 2.66
N LEU A 26 -8.21 0.54 3.50
CA LEU A 26 -8.34 0.50 4.96
C LEU A 26 -7.00 0.85 5.58
N ALA A 27 -7.00 1.72 6.59
CA ALA A 27 -5.80 1.92 7.39
C ALA A 27 -5.59 0.72 8.34
N LEU A 28 -4.33 0.32 8.58
CA LEU A 28 -4.02 -0.77 9.53
C LEU A 28 -4.64 -0.54 10.93
N LYS A 29 -4.83 0.73 11.31
CA LYS A 29 -5.52 1.12 12.55
C LYS A 29 -6.98 0.68 12.58
N GLU A 30 -7.69 0.76 11.46
CA GLU A 30 -9.11 0.42 11.35
C GLU A 30 -9.35 -1.10 11.45
N ILE A 31 -8.38 -1.89 11.00
CA ILE A 31 -8.39 -3.35 11.07
C ILE A 31 -7.59 -3.91 12.26
N GLN A 32 -7.26 -3.06 13.24
CA GLN A 32 -6.57 -3.43 14.49
C GLN A 32 -5.16 -4.03 14.31
N LEU A 33 -4.51 -3.80 13.16
CA LEU A 33 -3.14 -4.25 12.87
C LEU A 33 -2.07 -3.16 13.06
N HIS A 34 -2.42 -1.95 13.46
CA HIS A 34 -1.46 -0.84 13.68
C HIS A 34 -0.36 -1.08 14.73
N ARG A 35 -0.45 -2.16 15.52
CA ARG A 35 0.59 -2.56 16.50
C ARG A 35 1.28 -3.86 16.11
N ALA A 36 0.86 -4.47 15.01
CA ALA A 36 1.47 -5.67 14.50
C ALA A 36 2.80 -5.31 13.82
N THR A 37 3.74 -6.22 13.88
CA THR A 37 5.00 -6.15 13.14
C THR A 37 4.78 -6.33 11.64
N ASP A 38 5.73 -5.90 10.82
CA ASP A 38 5.61 -6.02 9.35
C ASP A 38 5.42 -7.46 8.90
N ILE A 39 6.07 -8.40 9.59
CA ILE A 39 5.90 -9.84 9.33
C ILE A 39 4.49 -10.33 9.70
N GLU A 40 3.90 -9.84 10.78
CA GLU A 40 2.53 -10.17 11.16
C GLU A 40 1.52 -9.57 10.18
N ILE A 41 1.73 -8.32 9.75
CA ILE A 41 0.92 -7.65 8.73
C ILE A 41 0.99 -8.40 7.40
N TYR A 42 2.20 -8.74 6.94
CA TYR A 42 2.42 -9.55 5.73
C TYR A 42 1.71 -10.89 5.82
N ASN A 43 1.90 -11.63 6.93
CA ASN A 43 1.27 -12.93 7.12
C ASN A 43 -0.26 -12.83 7.20
N ALA A 44 -0.80 -11.76 7.79
CA ALA A 44 -2.23 -11.51 7.85
C ALA A 44 -2.79 -11.19 6.46
N ALA A 45 -2.13 -10.29 5.72
CA ALA A 45 -2.51 -9.91 4.37
C ALA A 45 -2.46 -11.10 3.40
N ARG A 46 -1.45 -11.97 3.53
CA ARG A 46 -1.27 -13.19 2.73
C ARG A 46 -2.40 -14.22 2.85
N ARG A 47 -3.18 -14.17 3.94
CA ARG A 47 -4.36 -15.04 4.11
C ARG A 47 -5.50 -14.70 3.14
N PHE A 48 -5.40 -13.56 2.47
CA PHE A 48 -6.38 -13.03 1.53
C PHE A 48 -5.70 -12.80 0.18
N ASN A 49 -6.26 -13.34 -0.91
CA ASN A 49 -5.59 -13.30 -2.23
C ASN A 49 -5.59 -11.91 -2.90
N GLU A 50 -6.27 -10.91 -2.33
CA GLU A 50 -6.50 -9.61 -2.99
C GLU A 50 -5.95 -8.41 -2.21
N ILE A 51 -5.12 -8.64 -1.19
CA ILE A 51 -4.56 -7.57 -0.37
C ILE A 51 -3.30 -7.00 -1.01
N VAL A 52 -3.28 -5.68 -1.12
CA VAL A 52 -2.12 -4.89 -1.50
C VAL A 52 -1.75 -4.02 -0.30
N ILE A 53 -0.50 -4.11 0.17
CA ILE A 53 0.00 -3.22 1.23
C ILE A 53 0.51 -1.95 0.57
N ILE A 54 0.17 -0.78 1.14
CA ILE A 54 0.78 0.50 0.77
C ILE A 54 1.61 0.98 1.95
N THR A 55 2.91 1.22 1.73
CA THR A 55 3.84 1.64 2.77
C THR A 55 4.92 2.57 2.23
N LYS A 56 5.57 3.30 3.13
CA LYS A 56 6.82 4.04 2.86
C LYS A 56 8.04 3.30 3.39
N ASP A 57 7.82 2.27 4.21
CA ASP A 57 8.87 1.52 4.88
C ASP A 57 9.55 0.52 3.93
N GLU A 58 10.87 0.51 3.94
CA GLU A 58 11.69 -0.37 3.12
C GLU A 58 11.69 -1.81 3.66
N ASP A 59 11.37 -2.00 4.95
CA ASP A 59 11.30 -3.33 5.57
C ASP A 59 10.26 -4.24 4.89
N PHE A 60 9.17 -3.66 4.36
CA PHE A 60 8.19 -4.40 3.54
C PHE A 60 8.71 -4.76 2.15
N VAL A 61 9.58 -3.94 1.56
CA VAL A 61 10.23 -4.22 0.27
C VAL A 61 11.10 -5.46 0.43
N GLU A 62 11.99 -5.46 1.43
CA GLU A 62 12.84 -6.61 1.73
C GLU A 62 12.00 -7.89 1.97
N LEU A 63 10.87 -7.74 2.68
CA LEU A 63 9.99 -8.86 2.98
C LEU A 63 9.36 -9.46 1.72
N ILE A 64 8.92 -8.62 0.78
CA ILE A 64 8.36 -9.05 -0.50
C ILE A 64 9.43 -9.64 -1.41
N GLU A 65 10.62 -9.07 -1.47
CA GLU A 65 11.75 -9.61 -2.23
C GLU A 65 12.16 -11.00 -1.72
N ARG A 66 12.17 -11.19 -0.40
CA ARG A 66 12.58 -12.46 0.21
C ARG A 66 11.50 -13.54 0.20
N LYS A 67 10.23 -13.18 0.36
CA LYS A 67 9.13 -14.15 0.54
C LYS A 67 8.14 -14.22 -0.62
N GLY A 68 8.16 -13.23 -1.51
CA GLY A 68 7.26 -13.10 -2.64
C GLY A 68 5.84 -12.66 -2.27
N ALA A 69 5.05 -12.36 -3.30
CA ALA A 69 3.61 -12.16 -3.19
C ALA A 69 2.86 -13.51 -3.11
N PRO A 70 1.62 -13.55 -2.57
CA PRO A 70 0.91 -12.46 -1.90
C PRO A 70 1.42 -12.16 -0.48
N PRO A 71 1.10 -10.97 0.10
CA PRO A 71 0.40 -9.84 -0.53
C PRO A 71 1.23 -9.14 -1.61
N GLN A 72 0.58 -8.32 -2.44
CA GLN A 72 1.31 -7.39 -3.32
C GLN A 72 1.68 -6.11 -2.55
N LEU A 73 2.61 -5.32 -3.08
CA LEU A 73 3.12 -4.12 -2.42
C LEU A 73 3.08 -2.90 -3.34
N VAL A 74 2.62 -1.76 -2.81
CA VAL A 74 2.90 -0.43 -3.34
C VAL A 74 3.84 0.27 -2.38
N TRP A 75 5.07 0.49 -2.82
CA TRP A 75 6.07 1.21 -2.05
C TRP A 75 6.13 2.68 -2.48
N LEU A 76 6.02 3.59 -1.53
CA LEU A 76 6.02 5.03 -1.74
C LEU A 76 7.39 5.62 -1.39
N SER A 77 8.32 5.63 -2.35
CA SER A 77 9.68 6.15 -2.23
C SER A 77 9.77 7.68 -2.40
N VAL A 78 8.82 8.42 -1.79
CA VAL A 78 8.61 9.85 -2.04
C VAL A 78 9.22 10.79 -0.99
N GLY A 79 9.90 10.25 0.02
CA GLY A 79 10.41 11.03 1.16
C GLY A 79 9.30 11.63 2.02
N ASN A 80 9.58 12.73 2.72
CA ASN A 80 8.56 13.45 3.52
C ASN A 80 7.77 14.39 2.61
N LEU A 81 6.53 14.02 2.33
CA LEU A 81 5.56 14.85 1.63
C LEU A 81 4.45 15.27 2.58
N THR A 82 3.95 16.49 2.36
CA THR A 82 2.64 16.85 2.92
C THR A 82 1.56 15.96 2.31
N LYS A 83 0.42 15.87 3.01
CA LYS A 83 -0.76 15.15 2.50
C LYS A 83 -1.14 15.58 1.07
N ILE A 84 -1.09 16.87 0.77
CA ILE A 84 -1.48 17.40 -0.54
C ILE A 84 -0.47 16.97 -1.61
N GLU A 85 0.83 17.06 -1.33
CA GLU A 85 1.87 16.63 -2.27
C GLU A 85 1.79 15.13 -2.56
N LEU A 86 1.58 14.30 -1.54
CA LEU A 86 1.39 12.86 -1.73
C LEU A 86 0.18 12.56 -2.63
N GLN A 87 -0.95 13.26 -2.41
CA GLN A 87 -2.13 13.12 -3.27
C GLN A 87 -1.85 13.54 -4.72
N ILE A 88 -1.03 14.57 -4.95
CA ILE A 88 -0.63 14.99 -6.31
C ILE A 88 0.21 13.91 -6.98
N VAL A 89 1.16 13.30 -6.26
CA VAL A 89 1.96 12.18 -6.79
C VAL A 89 1.06 11.01 -7.14
N LEU A 90 0.21 10.57 -6.21
CA LEU A 90 -0.70 9.45 -6.42
C LEU A 90 -1.70 9.71 -7.56
N ARG A 91 -2.20 10.93 -7.74
CA ARG A 91 -3.06 11.30 -8.89
C ARG A 91 -2.41 11.03 -10.24
N LYS A 92 -1.09 11.12 -10.34
CA LYS A 92 -0.36 10.94 -11.60
C LYS A 92 -0.02 9.49 -11.90
N SER A 93 0.28 8.70 -10.87
CA SER A 93 0.88 7.36 -11.04
C SER A 93 0.00 6.21 -10.56
N PHE A 94 -0.96 6.43 -9.66
CA PHE A 94 -1.66 5.33 -8.99
C PHE A 94 -2.51 4.50 -9.96
N ALA A 95 -3.15 5.12 -10.96
CA ALA A 95 -3.91 4.38 -11.98
C ALA A 95 -3.02 3.38 -12.75
N GLN A 96 -1.81 3.80 -13.15
CA GLN A 96 -0.85 2.90 -13.80
C GLN A 96 -0.35 1.82 -12.83
N ALA A 97 -0.18 2.16 -11.54
CA ALA A 97 0.18 1.16 -10.53
C ALA A 97 -0.90 0.07 -10.40
N LEU A 98 -2.18 0.44 -10.43
CA LEU A 98 -3.30 -0.51 -10.43
C LEU A 98 -3.23 -1.49 -11.61
N GLU A 99 -3.05 -0.98 -12.82
CA GLU A 99 -2.94 -1.84 -14.03
C GLU A 99 -1.77 -2.84 -13.91
N LYS A 100 -0.63 -2.39 -13.38
CA LYS A 100 0.52 -3.27 -13.16
C LYS A 100 0.27 -4.32 -12.07
N LEU A 101 -0.40 -3.94 -10.98
CA LEU A 101 -0.80 -4.89 -9.95
C LEU A 101 -1.78 -5.92 -10.52
N GLU A 102 -2.75 -5.51 -11.34
CA GLU A 102 -3.74 -6.40 -11.96
C GLU A 102 -3.12 -7.37 -12.96
N SER A 103 -2.04 -6.97 -13.63
CA SER A 103 -1.23 -7.86 -14.49
C SER A 103 -0.28 -8.78 -13.72
N GLY A 104 -0.31 -8.76 -12.39
CA GLY A 104 0.42 -9.72 -11.54
C GLY A 104 1.77 -9.23 -11.01
N ALA A 105 2.06 -7.92 -11.07
CA ALA A 105 3.27 -7.39 -10.46
C ALA A 105 3.26 -7.62 -8.93
N ALA A 106 4.32 -8.22 -8.38
CA ALA A 106 4.42 -8.44 -6.93
C ALA A 106 4.58 -7.13 -6.15
N MET A 107 5.28 -6.15 -6.74
CA MET A 107 5.59 -4.87 -6.12
C MET A 107 5.61 -3.76 -7.18
N ILE A 108 5.11 -2.59 -6.81
CA ILE A 108 5.21 -1.35 -7.59
C ILE A 108 5.77 -0.24 -6.72
N GLU A 109 6.81 0.42 -7.21
CA GLU A 109 7.33 1.64 -6.64
C GLU A 109 6.60 2.86 -7.23
N ILE A 110 6.20 3.79 -6.38
CA ILE A 110 5.75 5.12 -6.75
C ILE A 110 6.72 6.13 -6.14
N SER A 111 7.51 6.75 -7.00
CA SER A 111 8.44 7.82 -6.68
C SER A 111 7.92 9.18 -7.15
N ARG A 112 8.66 10.25 -6.84
CA ARG A 112 8.40 11.61 -7.33
C ARG A 112 8.74 11.77 -8.81
#